data_AF-A0A384AF85-F1
#
_entry.id   AF-A0A384AF85-F1
#
_cell.length_a   1.000
_cell.length_b   1.000
_cell.length_c   1.000
_cell.angle_alpha   90.00
_cell.angle_beta   90.00
_cell.angle_gamma   90.00
#
_symmetry.space_group_name_H-M   'P 1'
#
loop_
_entity.id
_entity.type
_entity.pdbx_description
1 polymer ?
#
loop_
_entity_poly.entity_id
_entity_poly.type
_entity_poly.pdbx_seq_one_letter_code
_entity_poly.pdbx_strand_id
1 'polypeptide(L)'
;MTRRKQWEKIYRETVHKGTPKRSQPWKIYSRKTTTPGPRGGLPKPNKAVPMKVNEHSLLPLMLEQFPFLYVSGQTLSKMWKQQIAQVEQLRKDAYRENRSKKKLQDEIEEALRRHDLLTVLIKKEYEHNKRLQDFKDRIHRQKLTQSKIKENRQQIVRARKYYDDYRVQLRSKMMRMRTREEMIFKKLFEEGLQIQKQRLRDLRNYAREKRDEQKRQHQNELDSMENYYKDQFSLLAEAISQERQELKAREKSQAQMLYKVKRELRSKMEKEIQQLQYMITQNDDDAFFRELEAERFESRLHLASFQYSKNPFL
;
A
#
# COMPACT_ATOMS: atom_id res chain seq x y z
N MET A 1 0.19 31.64 -10.76
CA MET A 1 -0.27 32.67 -9.79
C MET A 1 -1.72 33.14 -10.09
N THR A 2 -2.67 32.24 -10.37
CA THR A 2 -3.98 32.68 -10.96
C THR A 2 -5.24 32.05 -10.37
N ARG A 3 -5.16 30.97 -9.57
CA ARG A 3 -6.36 30.38 -8.92
C ARG A 3 -6.82 31.13 -7.67
N ARG A 4 -5.89 31.65 -6.85
CA ARG A 4 -6.23 32.30 -5.57
C ARG A 4 -7.02 33.61 -5.75
N LYS A 5 -6.71 34.38 -6.80
CA LYS A 5 -7.42 35.63 -7.13
C LYS A 5 -8.85 35.42 -7.65
N GLN A 6 -9.14 34.28 -8.30
CA GLN A 6 -10.49 33.96 -8.76
C GLN A 6 -11.43 33.66 -7.59
N TRP A 7 -10.97 32.90 -6.59
CA TRP A 7 -11.76 32.58 -5.40
C TRP A 7 -12.07 33.80 -4.52
N GLU A 8 -11.16 34.78 -4.49
CA GLU A 8 -11.32 36.03 -3.75
C GLU A 8 -12.36 36.97 -4.39
N LYS A 9 -12.49 36.93 -5.73
CA LYS A 9 -13.53 37.67 -6.47
C LYS A 9 -14.93 37.09 -6.24
N ILE A 10 -15.06 35.75 -6.24
CA ILE A 10 -16.33 35.05 -5.99
C ILE A 10 -16.82 35.30 -4.54
N TYR A 11 -15.90 35.39 -3.58
CA TYR A 11 -16.26 35.70 -2.19
C TYR A 11 -16.70 37.16 -1.97
N ARG A 12 -16.18 38.12 -2.74
CA ARG A 12 -16.62 39.53 -2.66
C ARG A 12 -17.95 39.79 -3.36
N GLU A 13 -18.25 39.04 -4.42
CA GLU A 13 -19.50 39.19 -5.19
C GLU A 13 -20.72 38.58 -4.48
N THR A 14 -20.49 37.57 -3.63
CA THR A 14 -21.54 36.89 -2.82
C THR A 14 -21.95 37.66 -1.57
N VAL A 15 -21.15 38.62 -1.10
CA VAL A 15 -21.44 39.43 0.10
C VAL A 15 -22.36 40.64 -0.21
N HIS A 16 -22.57 40.99 -1.48
CA HIS A 16 -23.35 42.18 -1.88
C HIS A 16 -24.76 41.90 -2.42
N LYS A 17 -25.27 40.67 -2.31
CA LYS A 17 -26.66 40.37 -2.67
C LYS A 17 -27.42 39.81 -1.47
N GLY A 18 -28.14 40.67 -0.75
CA GLY A 18 -29.21 40.20 0.13
C GLY A 18 -29.64 41.14 1.24
N THR A 19 -30.39 42.19 0.92
CA THR A 19 -31.53 42.65 1.76
C THR A 19 -32.46 43.54 0.94
N PRO A 20 -33.70 43.10 0.61
CA PRO A 20 -34.76 44.00 0.17
C PRO A 20 -35.62 44.46 1.35
N LYS A 21 -35.80 45.78 1.41
CA LYS A 21 -37.00 46.55 1.82
C LYS A 21 -37.57 46.31 3.23
N ARG A 22 -37.34 47.32 4.08
CA ARG A 22 -38.12 47.67 5.27
C ARG A 22 -39.56 48.03 4.84
N SER A 23 -40.53 47.21 5.20
CA SER A 23 -41.96 47.45 4.96
C SER A 23 -42.52 48.43 6.01
N GLN A 24 -43.28 49.41 5.53
CA GLN A 24 -43.98 50.44 6.30
C GLN A 24 -45.01 49.83 7.27
N PRO A 25 -45.23 50.40 8.46
CA PRO A 25 -46.34 50.00 9.31
C PRO A 25 -47.66 50.53 8.71
N TRP A 26 -48.58 49.61 8.47
CA TRP A 26 -49.92 49.87 7.97
C TRP A 26 -50.70 50.71 8.98
N LYS A 27 -51.14 51.91 8.58
CA LYS A 27 -52.11 52.70 9.33
C LYS A 27 -53.47 52.04 9.18
N ILE A 28 -54.04 51.57 10.28
CA ILE A 28 -55.41 51.06 10.34
C ILE A 28 -56.37 52.27 10.37
N TYR A 29 -57.33 52.20 9.46
CA TYR A 29 -58.44 53.09 9.20
C TYR A 29 -59.15 53.63 10.45
N SER A 30 -59.24 54.96 10.58
CA SER A 30 -60.30 55.57 11.39
C SER A 30 -61.56 55.68 10.54
N ARG A 31 -62.61 54.97 10.96
CA ARG A 31 -63.93 55.02 10.32
C ARG A 31 -64.78 56.04 11.10
N LYS A 32 -65.13 57.14 10.44
CA LYS A 32 -66.15 58.09 10.89
C LYS A 32 -67.51 57.39 11.00
N THR A 33 -68.27 57.70 12.03
CA THR A 33 -69.74 57.62 12.00
C THR A 33 -70.31 58.97 12.41
N THR A 34 -70.78 59.69 11.40
CA THR A 34 -71.70 60.83 11.52
C THR A 34 -73.13 60.30 11.57
N THR A 35 -74.03 61.14 12.11
CA THR A 35 -75.51 61.20 11.99
C THR A 35 -76.33 60.70 13.18
N PRO A 36 -77.57 61.18 13.38
CA PRO A 36 -78.16 62.50 13.07
C PRO A 36 -78.95 63.07 14.27
N GLY A 37 -79.18 64.39 14.29
CA GLY A 37 -80.20 64.98 15.18
C GLY A 37 -81.62 64.69 14.67
N PRO A 38 -82.65 64.82 15.52
CA PRO A 38 -84.02 65.06 15.05
C PRO A 38 -84.38 66.54 15.25
N ARG A 39 -84.60 67.22 14.12
CA ARG A 39 -85.55 68.35 14.05
C ARG A 39 -86.96 67.78 14.02
N GLY A 40 -87.83 68.40 14.79
CA GLY A 40 -89.29 68.22 14.81
C GLY A 40 -89.78 68.81 16.14
N GLY A 41 -90.34 70.01 16.22
CA GLY A 41 -91.25 70.66 15.29
C GLY A 41 -92.66 70.46 15.80
N LEU A 42 -93.08 71.25 16.81
CA LEU A 42 -94.47 71.58 17.13
C LEU A 42 -94.49 72.90 17.93
N PRO A 43 -95.49 73.77 17.68
CA PRO A 43 -95.46 75.17 18.04
C PRO A 43 -95.65 75.33 19.55
N LYS A 44 -94.83 76.17 20.19
CA LYS A 44 -95.14 76.60 21.56
C LYS A 44 -96.37 77.51 21.49
N PRO A 45 -97.50 77.16 22.14
CA PRO A 45 -98.56 78.13 22.36
C PRO A 45 -98.00 79.23 23.26
N ASN A 46 -98.50 80.47 23.12
CA ASN A 46 -98.18 81.60 23.99
C ASN A 46 -98.24 81.15 25.45
N LYS A 47 -97.09 81.01 26.10
CA LYS A 47 -97.02 80.62 27.52
C LYS A 47 -96.77 81.88 28.32
N ALA A 48 -97.84 82.33 28.95
CA ALA A 48 -97.81 83.17 30.13
C ALA A 48 -96.70 82.70 31.09
N VAL A 49 -96.14 83.65 31.83
CA VAL A 49 -95.15 83.43 32.88
C VAL A 49 -95.53 82.16 33.67
N PRO A 50 -94.65 81.14 33.77
CA PRO A 50 -94.95 79.94 34.53
C PRO A 50 -95.11 80.33 35.99
N MET A 51 -96.36 80.40 36.43
CA MET A 51 -96.70 80.68 37.81
C MET A 51 -96.23 79.49 38.64
N LYS A 52 -95.26 79.70 39.53
CA LYS A 52 -94.76 78.67 40.44
C LYS A 52 -95.84 78.38 41.48
N VAL A 53 -96.69 77.41 41.18
CA VAL A 53 -97.63 76.85 42.14
C VAL A 53 -96.84 75.92 43.08
N ASN A 54 -96.65 76.36 44.32
CA ASN A 54 -96.02 75.55 45.38
C ASN A 54 -96.99 74.44 45.85
N GLU A 55 -96.47 73.37 46.47
CA GLU A 55 -97.16 72.10 46.78
C GLU A 55 -98.50 72.28 47.51
N HIS A 56 -98.67 73.36 48.28
CA HIS A 56 -99.92 73.69 48.98
C HIS A 56 -100.56 75.03 48.55
N SER A 57 -100.06 75.64 47.47
CA SER A 57 -100.44 77.01 47.08
C SER A 57 -101.38 77.09 45.87
N LEU A 58 -101.83 75.98 45.28
CA LEU A 58 -102.78 76.01 44.15
C LEU A 58 -104.13 76.63 44.54
N LEU A 59 -104.74 76.16 45.63
CA LEU A 59 -106.02 76.69 46.12
C LEU A 59 -105.96 78.16 46.54
N PRO A 60 -104.97 78.62 47.34
CA PRO A 60 -104.84 80.03 47.69
C PRO A 60 -104.65 80.94 46.47
N LEU A 61 -103.87 80.51 45.47
CA LEU A 61 -103.65 81.27 44.24
C LEU A 61 -104.89 81.33 43.35
N MET A 62 -105.73 80.28 43.34
CA MET A 62 -107.02 80.30 42.63
C MET A 62 -108.05 81.21 43.30
N LEU A 63 -108.01 81.37 44.64
CA LEU A 63 -108.88 82.31 45.34
C LEU A 63 -108.44 83.77 45.16
N GLU A 64 -107.12 84.04 45.10
CA GLU A 64 -106.56 85.38 44.88
C GLU A 64 -106.85 85.92 43.47
N GLN A 65 -106.85 85.06 42.45
CA GLN A 65 -107.15 85.44 41.06
C GLN A 65 -108.65 85.63 40.76
N PHE A 66 -109.55 85.18 41.64
CA PHE A 66 -111.01 85.31 41.46
C PHE A 66 -111.70 85.88 42.71
N PRO A 67 -111.53 87.19 43.02
CA PRO A 67 -111.98 87.81 44.28
C PRO A 67 -113.51 87.88 44.47
N PHE A 68 -114.32 87.53 43.46
CA PHE A 68 -115.80 87.52 43.55
C PHE A 68 -116.40 86.11 43.63
N LEU A 69 -115.58 85.07 43.75
CA LEU A 69 -116.05 83.68 43.82
C LEU A 69 -116.39 83.31 45.27
N TYR A 70 -117.68 83.36 45.65
CA TYR A 70 -118.13 82.89 46.96
C TYR A 70 -118.14 81.36 47.01
N VAL A 71 -117.00 80.76 47.36
CA VAL A 71 -116.90 79.31 47.56
C VAL A 71 -117.44 78.95 48.94
N SER A 72 -118.45 78.09 48.99
CA SER A 72 -118.94 77.48 50.24
C SER A 72 -117.79 76.78 50.97
N GLY A 73 -117.68 76.98 52.29
CA GLY A 73 -116.62 76.39 53.11
C GLY A 73 -116.52 74.85 53.00
N GLN A 74 -117.63 74.18 52.70
CA GLN A 74 -117.63 72.73 52.46
C GLN A 74 -116.95 72.34 51.15
N THR A 75 -117.14 73.12 50.09
CA THR A 75 -116.48 72.92 48.78
C THR A 75 -114.99 73.22 48.87
N LEU A 76 -114.61 74.26 49.62
CA LEU A 76 -113.22 74.61 49.88
C LEU A 76 -112.48 73.47 50.60
N SER A 77 -113.09 72.87 51.61
CA SER A 77 -112.51 71.72 52.33
C SER A 77 -112.33 70.49 51.42
N LYS A 78 -113.29 70.20 50.52
CA LYS A 78 -113.17 69.10 49.55
C LYS A 78 -112.03 69.33 48.56
N MET A 79 -111.92 70.54 48.01
CA MET A 79 -110.79 70.88 47.13
C MET A 79 -109.46 70.80 47.87
N TRP A 80 -109.40 71.23 49.14
CA TRP A 80 -108.18 71.14 49.95
C TRP A 80 -107.73 69.69 50.14
N LYS A 81 -108.69 68.79 50.43
CA LYS A 81 -108.43 67.34 50.49
C LYS A 81 -107.99 66.77 49.16
N GLN A 82 -108.56 67.21 48.04
CA GLN A 82 -108.15 66.78 46.69
C GLN A 82 -106.74 67.25 46.35
N GLN A 83 -106.38 68.50 46.66
CA GLN A 83 -105.03 69.02 46.45
C GLN A 83 -104.01 68.24 47.28
N ILE A 84 -104.31 67.98 48.57
CA ILE A 84 -103.43 67.18 49.43
C ILE A 84 -103.29 65.74 48.88
N ALA A 85 -104.39 65.10 48.47
CA ALA A 85 -104.36 63.75 47.92
C ALA A 85 -103.55 63.66 46.61
N GLN A 86 -103.68 64.63 45.71
CA GLN A 86 -102.89 64.69 44.47
C GLN A 86 -101.41 64.89 44.74
N VAL A 87 -101.06 65.80 45.65
CA VAL A 87 -99.66 66.05 46.06
C VAL A 87 -99.06 64.81 46.72
N GLU A 88 -99.82 64.12 47.56
CA GLU A 88 -99.36 62.88 48.19
C GLU A 88 -99.16 61.75 47.16
N GLN A 89 -100.02 61.65 46.15
CA GLN A 89 -99.90 60.66 45.08
C GLN A 89 -98.69 60.95 44.18
N LEU A 90 -98.47 62.20 43.78
CA LEU A 90 -97.28 62.63 43.06
C LEU A 90 -96.00 62.37 43.87
N ARG A 91 -96.04 62.61 45.19
CA ARG A 91 -94.92 62.31 46.09
C ARG A 91 -94.65 60.81 46.14
N LYS A 92 -95.69 59.96 46.23
CA LYS A 92 -95.55 58.50 46.20
C LYS A 92 -94.97 58.00 44.88
N ASP A 93 -95.41 58.54 43.75
CA ASP A 93 -94.91 58.16 42.42
C ASP A 93 -93.48 58.63 42.20
N ALA A 94 -93.13 59.85 42.64
CA ALA A 94 -91.74 60.32 42.65
C ALA A 94 -90.84 59.46 43.54
N TYR A 95 -91.31 59.01 44.72
CA TYR A 95 -90.55 58.06 45.54
C TYR A 95 -90.38 56.70 44.85
N ARG A 96 -91.37 56.19 44.11
CA ARG A 96 -91.24 54.95 43.34
C ARG A 96 -90.24 55.10 42.19
N GLU A 97 -90.31 56.19 41.45
CA GLU A 97 -89.39 56.48 40.34
C GLU A 97 -87.96 56.69 40.83
N ASN A 98 -87.76 57.38 41.96
CA ASN A 98 -86.44 57.52 42.56
C ASN A 98 -85.90 56.17 43.06
N ARG A 99 -86.75 55.28 43.58
CA ARG A 99 -86.35 53.91 43.94
C ARG A 99 -85.95 53.08 42.71
N SER A 100 -86.67 53.18 41.59
CA SER A 100 -86.31 52.45 40.36
C SER A 100 -85.05 53.02 39.70
N LYS A 101 -84.88 54.35 39.66
CA LYS A 101 -83.64 55.00 39.20
C LYS A 101 -82.44 54.60 40.03
N LYS A 102 -82.59 54.56 41.36
CA LYS A 102 -81.53 54.10 42.26
C LYS A 102 -81.15 52.63 42.00
N LYS A 103 -82.14 51.74 41.83
CA LYS A 103 -81.88 50.33 41.46
C LYS A 103 -81.13 50.20 40.12
N LEU A 104 -81.54 50.95 39.10
CA LEU A 104 -80.83 50.98 37.82
C LEU A 104 -79.40 51.51 37.96
N GLN A 105 -79.20 52.55 38.78
CA GLN A 105 -77.85 53.05 39.09
C GLN A 105 -77.02 51.99 39.82
N ASP A 106 -77.58 51.32 40.83
CA ASP A 106 -76.91 50.24 41.55
C ASP A 106 -76.55 49.07 40.61
N GLU A 107 -77.44 48.70 39.68
CA GLU A 107 -77.20 47.69 38.65
C GLU A 107 -76.11 48.10 37.65
N ILE A 108 -76.09 49.37 37.22
CA ILE A 108 -75.05 49.92 36.34
C ILE A 108 -73.70 49.92 37.06
N GLU A 109 -73.66 50.37 38.32
CA GLU A 109 -72.45 50.35 39.13
C GLU A 109 -71.94 48.92 39.34
N GLU A 110 -72.84 47.96 39.59
CA GLU A 110 -72.48 46.56 39.73
C GLU A 110 -71.96 45.97 38.42
N ALA A 111 -72.57 46.31 37.28
CA ALA A 111 -72.11 45.90 35.96
C ALA A 111 -70.71 46.47 35.64
N LEU A 112 -70.45 47.73 36.00
CA LEU A 112 -69.13 48.35 35.87
C LEU A 112 -68.09 47.65 36.75
N ARG A 113 -68.42 47.34 38.01
CA ARG A 113 -67.52 46.58 38.91
C ARG A 113 -67.20 45.20 38.35
N ARG A 114 -68.19 44.49 37.79
CA ARG A 114 -67.99 43.20 37.12
C ARG A 114 -67.09 43.34 35.90
N HIS A 115 -67.30 44.35 35.06
CA HIS A 115 -66.47 44.63 33.89
C HIS A 115 -65.03 44.95 34.27
N ASP A 116 -64.81 45.78 35.29
CA ASP A 116 -63.48 46.13 35.77
C ASP A 116 -62.75 44.90 36.33
N LEU A 117 -63.48 44.06 37.08
CA LEU A 117 -62.95 42.78 37.57
C LEU A 117 -62.54 41.86 36.41
N LEU A 118 -63.39 41.70 35.40
CA LEU A 118 -63.07 40.91 34.20
C LEU A 118 -61.85 41.47 33.46
N THR A 119 -61.74 42.79 33.35
CA THR A 119 -60.59 43.45 32.72
C THR A 119 -59.30 43.16 33.48
N VAL A 120 -59.35 43.17 34.82
CA VAL A 120 -58.20 42.81 35.67
C VAL A 120 -57.82 41.34 35.50
N LEU A 121 -58.79 40.44 35.41
CA LEU A 121 -58.53 39.00 35.18
C LEU A 121 -57.87 38.77 33.81
N ILE A 122 -58.42 39.36 32.74
CA ILE A 122 -57.85 39.26 31.39
C ILE A 122 -56.41 39.81 31.35
N LYS A 123 -56.15 40.95 32.00
CA LYS A 123 -54.79 41.51 32.11
C LYS A 123 -53.85 40.54 32.82
N LYS A 124 -54.27 39.96 33.95
CA LYS A 124 -53.46 38.97 34.70
C LYS A 124 -53.19 37.71 33.88
N GLU A 125 -54.17 37.19 33.14
CA GLU A 125 -53.97 36.04 32.25
C GLU A 125 -53.00 36.35 31.11
N TYR A 126 -53.14 37.53 30.49
CA TYR A 126 -52.21 37.96 29.44
C TYR A 126 -50.77 38.07 29.97
N GLU A 127 -50.57 38.69 31.13
CA GLU A 127 -49.26 38.80 31.77
C GLU A 127 -48.69 37.43 32.18
N HIS A 128 -49.54 36.51 32.66
CA HIS A 128 -49.15 35.15 32.97
C HIS A 128 -48.69 34.41 31.71
N ASN A 129 -49.46 34.46 30.63
CA ASN A 129 -49.12 33.84 29.35
C ASN A 129 -47.83 34.42 28.76
N LYS A 130 -47.64 35.74 28.86
CA LYS A 130 -46.40 36.40 28.43
C LYS A 130 -45.19 35.88 29.23
N ARG A 131 -45.31 35.78 30.56
CA ARG A 131 -44.24 35.21 31.42
C ARG A 131 -43.93 33.77 31.07
N LEU A 132 -44.95 32.95 30.79
CA LEU A 132 -44.76 31.57 30.38
C LEU A 132 -44.04 31.47 29.04
N GLN A 133 -44.38 32.33 28.08
CA GLN A 133 -43.70 32.37 26.79
C GLN A 133 -42.23 32.80 26.95
N ASP A 134 -41.96 33.84 27.72
CA ASP A 134 -40.60 34.30 28.01
C ASP A 134 -39.76 33.19 28.68
N PHE A 135 -40.38 32.39 29.57
CA PHE A 135 -39.72 31.26 30.21
C PHE A 135 -39.39 30.13 29.21
N LYS A 136 -40.34 29.76 28.34
CA LYS A 136 -40.11 28.79 27.26
C LYS A 136 -39.00 29.26 26.32
N ASP A 137 -39.02 30.53 25.94
CA ASP A 137 -38.02 31.13 25.06
C ASP A 137 -36.63 31.12 25.70
N ARG A 138 -36.51 31.41 27.00
CA ARG A 138 -35.25 31.31 27.74
C ARG A 138 -34.69 29.88 27.72
N ILE A 139 -35.53 28.88 27.98
CA ILE A 139 -35.14 27.47 27.93
C ILE A 139 -34.68 27.09 26.52
N HIS A 140 -35.41 27.49 25.48
CA HIS A 140 -35.05 27.20 24.10
C HIS A 140 -33.71 27.85 23.71
N ARG A 141 -33.50 29.12 24.07
CA ARG A 141 -32.22 29.82 23.85
C ARG A 141 -31.08 29.11 24.56
N GLN A 142 -31.27 28.73 25.83
CA GLN A 142 -30.26 28.01 26.60
C GLN A 142 -29.90 26.66 25.96
N LYS A 143 -30.90 25.87 25.54
CA LYS A 143 -30.68 24.59 24.85
C LYS A 143 -29.93 24.77 23.53
N LEU A 144 -30.29 25.78 22.75
CA LEU A 144 -29.61 26.11 21.49
C LEU A 144 -28.14 26.44 21.73
N THR A 145 -27.85 27.31 22.70
CA THR A 145 -26.47 27.67 23.07
C THR A 145 -25.69 26.45 23.55
N GLN A 146 -26.27 25.60 24.41
CA GLN A 146 -25.62 24.38 24.88
C GLN A 146 -25.34 23.39 23.73
N SER A 147 -26.30 23.21 22.83
CA SER A 147 -26.12 22.38 21.64
C SER A 147 -24.98 22.89 20.77
N LYS A 148 -24.91 24.21 20.55
CA LYS A 148 -23.83 24.83 19.78
C LYS A 148 -22.46 24.65 20.44
N ILE A 149 -22.37 24.79 21.76
CA ILE A 149 -21.13 24.55 22.50
C ILE A 149 -20.68 23.09 22.36
N LYS A 150 -21.61 22.12 22.48
CA LYS A 150 -21.30 20.69 22.30
C LYS A 150 -20.82 20.40 20.88
N GLU A 151 -21.49 20.94 19.87
CA GLU A 151 -21.10 20.81 18.47
C GLU A 151 -19.69 21.37 18.23
N ASN A 152 -19.41 22.59 18.71
CA ASN A 152 -18.10 23.21 18.59
C ASN A 152 -17.01 22.37 19.27
N ARG A 153 -17.28 21.83 20.46
CA ARG A 153 -16.35 20.91 21.15
C ARG A 153 -16.09 19.66 20.31
N GLN A 154 -17.11 19.06 19.74
CA GLN A 154 -16.96 17.89 18.86
C GLN A 154 -16.18 18.23 17.57
N GLN A 155 -16.39 19.42 16.99
CA GLN A 155 -15.63 19.88 15.83
C GLN A 155 -14.15 20.06 16.18
N ILE A 156 -13.83 20.67 17.32
CA ILE A 156 -12.45 20.83 17.80
C ILE A 156 -11.80 19.46 18.03
N VAL A 157 -12.48 18.54 18.68
CA VAL A 157 -11.98 17.17 18.92
C VAL A 157 -11.75 16.44 17.60
N ARG A 158 -12.68 16.53 16.64
CA ARG A 158 -12.52 15.96 15.30
C ARG A 158 -11.31 16.55 14.58
N ALA A 159 -11.16 17.88 14.58
CA ALA A 159 -10.04 18.55 13.94
C ALA A 159 -8.69 18.17 14.57
N ARG A 160 -8.62 18.09 15.91
CA ARG A 160 -7.43 17.62 16.63
C ARG A 160 -7.08 16.20 16.26
N LYS A 161 -8.07 15.29 16.28
CA LYS A 161 -7.87 13.90 15.87
C LYS A 161 -7.31 13.78 14.46
N TYR A 162 -7.86 14.51 13.49
CA TYR A 162 -7.34 14.52 12.12
C TYR A 162 -5.88 14.97 12.05
N TYR A 163 -5.53 16.02 12.79
CA TYR A 163 -4.16 16.51 12.83
C TYR A 163 -3.20 15.51 13.49
N ASP A 164 -3.61 14.89 14.60
CA ASP A 164 -2.82 13.90 15.30
C ASP A 164 -2.64 12.62 14.45
N ASP A 165 -3.71 12.13 13.82
CA ASP A 165 -3.68 11.01 12.89
C ASP A 165 -2.74 11.30 11.70
N TYR A 166 -2.84 12.51 11.12
CA TYR A 166 -1.95 12.94 10.03
C TYR A 166 -0.48 12.99 10.46
N ARG A 167 -0.19 13.50 11.66
CA ARG A 167 1.19 13.53 12.20
C ARG A 167 1.75 12.13 12.40
N VAL A 168 0.97 11.21 12.95
CA VAL A 168 1.40 9.81 13.14
C VAL A 168 1.63 9.14 11.79
N GLN A 169 0.73 9.34 10.82
CA GLN A 169 0.90 8.83 9.46
C GLN A 169 2.18 9.37 8.80
N LEU A 170 2.42 10.68 8.88
CA LEU A 170 3.62 11.30 8.32
C LEU A 170 4.89 10.75 8.99
N ARG A 171 4.92 10.64 10.32
CA ARG A 171 6.04 10.04 11.05
C ARG A 171 6.28 8.60 10.61
N SER A 172 5.22 7.80 10.48
CA SER A 172 5.33 6.40 10.03
C SER A 172 5.86 6.30 8.60
N LYS A 173 5.43 7.21 7.70
CA LYS A 173 5.93 7.29 6.32
C LYS A 173 7.42 7.64 6.30
N MET A 174 7.85 8.63 7.08
CA MET A 174 9.26 9.02 7.17
C MET A 174 10.13 7.88 7.73
N MET A 175 9.66 7.17 8.76
CA MET A 175 10.35 5.98 9.28
C MET A 175 10.47 4.88 8.23
N ARG A 176 9.39 4.59 7.48
CA ARG A 176 9.44 3.61 6.37
C ARG A 176 10.42 4.01 5.27
N MET A 177 10.48 5.30 4.91
CA MET A 177 11.46 5.79 3.93
C MET A 177 12.88 5.62 4.45
N ARG A 178 13.16 6.00 5.69
CA ARG A 178 14.46 5.80 6.33
C ARG A 178 14.87 4.32 6.37
N THR A 179 13.97 3.42 6.76
CA THR A 179 14.26 1.97 6.75
C THR A 179 14.53 1.44 5.34
N ARG A 180 13.83 1.96 4.32
CA ARG A 180 14.09 1.59 2.92
C ARG A 180 15.45 2.08 2.45
N GLU A 181 15.81 3.32 2.76
CA GLU A 181 17.13 3.89 2.46
C GLU A 181 18.24 3.09 3.15
N GLU A 182 18.08 2.78 4.44
CA GLU A 182 19.01 1.92 5.19
C GLU A 182 19.14 0.52 4.56
N MET A 183 18.03 -0.06 4.09
CA MET A 183 18.06 -1.35 3.39
C MET A 183 18.79 -1.27 2.05
N ILE A 184 18.55 -0.21 1.27
CA ILE A 184 19.27 0.02 -0.01
C ILE A 184 20.76 0.19 0.27
N PHE A 185 21.13 0.97 1.27
CA PHE A 185 22.53 1.16 1.66
C PHE A 185 23.20 -0.15 2.09
N LYS A 186 22.53 -0.97 2.91
CA LYS A 186 23.03 -2.30 3.30
C LYS A 186 23.28 -3.20 2.09
N LYS A 187 22.33 -3.26 1.16
CA LYS A 187 22.48 -4.03 -0.10
C LYS A 187 23.66 -3.53 -0.93
N LEU A 188 23.76 -2.22 -1.14
CA LEU A 188 24.88 -1.62 -1.87
C LEU A 188 26.23 -1.91 -1.22
N PHE A 189 26.28 -1.89 0.12
CA PHE A 189 27.49 -2.24 0.86
C PHE A 189 27.87 -3.72 0.70
N GLU A 190 26.89 -4.62 0.81
CA GLU A 190 27.09 -6.06 0.58
C GLU A 190 27.55 -6.36 -0.84
N GLU A 191 26.93 -5.74 -1.85
CA GLU A 191 27.33 -5.82 -3.25
C GLU A 191 28.75 -5.29 -3.46
N GLY A 192 29.07 -4.13 -2.91
CA GLY A 192 30.41 -3.54 -2.96
C GLY A 192 31.46 -4.46 -2.34
N LEU A 193 31.16 -5.08 -1.20
CA LEU A 193 32.05 -6.04 -0.56
C LEU A 193 32.21 -7.31 -1.41
N GLN A 194 31.15 -7.78 -2.05
CA GLN A 194 31.19 -8.96 -2.92
C GLN A 194 32.05 -8.70 -4.16
N ILE A 195 31.94 -7.52 -4.77
CA ILE A 195 32.79 -7.10 -5.90
C ILE A 195 34.26 -7.08 -5.47
N GLN A 196 34.59 -6.53 -4.29
CA GLN A 196 35.97 -6.54 -3.78
C GLN A 196 36.48 -7.97 -3.54
N LYS A 197 35.68 -8.83 -2.93
CA LYS A 197 36.02 -10.26 -2.72
C LYS A 197 36.26 -10.96 -4.05
N GLN A 198 35.43 -10.71 -5.05
CA GLN A 198 35.56 -11.30 -6.37
C GLN A 198 36.85 -10.83 -7.06
N ARG A 199 37.13 -9.52 -7.05
CA ARG A 199 38.38 -8.97 -7.58
C ARG A 199 39.63 -9.61 -6.93
N LEU A 200 39.60 -9.83 -5.61
CA LEU A 200 40.70 -10.51 -4.91
C LEU A 200 40.83 -11.99 -5.30
N ARG A 201 39.71 -12.69 -5.52
CA ARG A 201 39.73 -14.06 -6.03
C ARG A 201 40.31 -14.11 -7.44
N ASP A 202 39.91 -13.19 -8.31
CA ASP A 202 40.39 -13.12 -9.68
C ASP A 202 41.90 -12.84 -9.73
N LEU A 203 42.40 -11.92 -8.90
CA LEU A 203 43.84 -11.68 -8.77
C LEU A 203 44.62 -12.90 -8.27
N ARG A 204 44.07 -13.63 -7.29
CA ARG A 204 44.68 -14.88 -6.79
C ARG A 204 44.69 -15.97 -7.86
N ASN A 205 43.61 -16.09 -8.62
CA ASN A 205 43.49 -17.04 -9.72
C ASN A 205 44.49 -16.70 -10.82
N TYR A 206 44.57 -15.44 -11.23
CA TYR A 206 45.56 -14.97 -12.20
C TYR A 206 47.00 -15.27 -11.77
N ALA A 207 47.35 -14.98 -10.52
CA ALA A 207 48.68 -15.28 -9.99
C ALA A 207 48.96 -16.79 -9.92
N ARG A 208 47.93 -17.63 -9.67
CA ARG A 208 48.05 -19.09 -9.72
C ARG A 208 48.26 -19.57 -11.14
N GLU A 209 47.43 -19.13 -12.07
CA GLU A 209 47.51 -19.48 -13.49
C GLU A 209 48.85 -19.08 -14.10
N LYS A 210 49.40 -17.91 -13.73
CA LYS A 210 50.76 -17.52 -14.16
C LYS A 210 51.85 -18.45 -13.65
N ARG A 211 51.75 -18.93 -12.41
CA ARG A 211 52.70 -19.91 -11.85
C ARG A 211 52.54 -21.28 -12.51
N ASP A 212 51.30 -21.71 -12.73
CA ASP A 212 51.01 -23.00 -13.36
C ASP A 212 51.46 -23.00 -14.83
N GLU A 213 51.26 -21.91 -15.56
CA GLU A 213 51.73 -21.74 -16.93
C GLU A 213 53.26 -21.82 -17.02
N GLN A 214 53.99 -21.12 -16.14
CA GLN A 214 55.45 -21.24 -16.07
C GLN A 214 55.90 -22.68 -15.77
N LYS A 215 55.20 -23.35 -14.86
CA LYS A 215 55.47 -24.76 -14.54
C LYS A 215 55.22 -25.67 -15.75
N ARG A 216 54.14 -25.44 -16.50
CA ARG A 216 53.83 -26.20 -17.74
C ARG A 216 54.88 -25.95 -18.81
N GLN A 217 55.30 -24.71 -19.02
CA GLN A 217 56.36 -24.38 -19.97
C GLN A 217 57.67 -25.08 -19.62
N HIS A 218 58.08 -25.03 -18.35
CA HIS A 218 59.28 -25.71 -17.89
C HIS A 218 59.18 -27.23 -18.02
N GLN A 219 58.02 -27.81 -17.69
CA GLN A 219 57.79 -29.24 -17.87
C GLN A 219 57.86 -29.65 -19.34
N ASN A 220 57.23 -28.89 -20.23
CA ASN A 220 57.27 -29.16 -21.67
C ASN A 220 58.69 -29.08 -22.23
N GLU A 221 59.52 -28.17 -21.72
CA GLU A 221 60.94 -28.05 -22.08
C GLU A 221 61.72 -29.29 -21.61
N LEU A 222 61.53 -29.72 -20.36
CA LEU A 222 62.13 -30.96 -19.85
C LEU A 222 61.69 -32.19 -20.66
N ASP A 223 60.40 -32.31 -20.97
CA ASP A 223 59.85 -33.41 -21.75
C ASP A 223 60.43 -33.41 -23.19
N SER A 224 60.59 -32.23 -23.79
CA SER A 224 61.21 -32.09 -25.12
C SER A 224 62.68 -32.51 -25.11
N MET A 225 63.44 -32.11 -24.08
CA MET A 225 64.83 -32.53 -23.90
C MET A 225 64.93 -34.03 -23.63
N GLU A 226 64.04 -34.59 -22.82
CA GLU A 226 63.98 -36.03 -22.54
C GLU A 226 63.71 -36.81 -23.83
N ASN A 227 62.75 -36.37 -24.65
CA ASN A 227 62.45 -37.00 -25.93
C ASN A 227 63.64 -36.92 -26.90
N TYR A 228 64.32 -35.76 -26.98
CA TYR A 228 65.54 -35.63 -27.78
C TYR A 228 66.60 -36.66 -27.37
N TYR A 229 66.89 -36.80 -26.08
CA TYR A 229 67.87 -37.78 -25.61
C TYR A 229 67.40 -39.22 -25.79
N LYS A 230 66.11 -39.52 -25.58
CA LYS A 230 65.54 -40.85 -25.89
C LYS A 230 65.74 -41.22 -27.35
N ASP A 231 65.54 -40.30 -28.28
CA ASP A 231 65.75 -40.54 -29.70
C ASP A 231 67.23 -40.77 -30.02
N GLN A 232 68.14 -39.99 -29.43
CA GLN A 232 69.60 -40.20 -29.56
C GLN A 232 70.02 -41.58 -29.04
N PHE A 233 69.53 -41.99 -27.86
CA PHE A 233 69.80 -43.31 -27.31
C PHE A 233 69.19 -44.43 -28.16
N SER A 234 68.01 -44.21 -28.72
CA SER A 234 67.36 -45.17 -29.61
C SER A 234 68.16 -45.39 -30.89
N LEU A 235 68.66 -44.30 -31.50
CA LEU A 235 69.52 -44.36 -32.68
C LEU A 235 70.85 -45.09 -32.39
N LEU A 236 71.48 -44.81 -31.24
CA LEU A 236 72.69 -45.49 -30.79
C LEU A 236 72.43 -46.98 -30.53
N ALA A 237 71.31 -47.32 -29.88
CA ALA A 237 70.91 -48.69 -29.61
C ALA A 237 70.64 -49.46 -30.91
N GLU A 238 70.03 -48.81 -31.90
CA GLU A 238 69.83 -49.37 -33.24
C GLU A 238 71.18 -49.61 -33.95
N ALA A 239 72.08 -48.62 -33.96
CA ALA A 239 73.41 -48.74 -34.57
C ALA A 239 74.24 -49.88 -33.94
N ILE A 240 74.27 -49.98 -32.61
CA ILE A 240 74.94 -51.07 -31.89
C ILE A 240 74.29 -52.42 -32.22
N SER A 241 72.96 -52.46 -32.35
CA SER A 241 72.24 -53.69 -32.69
C SER A 241 72.55 -54.14 -34.11
N GLN A 242 72.63 -53.22 -35.07
CA GLN A 242 73.06 -53.50 -36.45
C GLN A 242 74.51 -54.02 -36.47
N GLU A 243 75.44 -53.37 -35.76
CA GLU A 243 76.84 -53.80 -35.67
C GLU A 243 76.96 -55.22 -35.08
N ARG A 244 76.21 -55.52 -34.02
CA ARG A 244 76.15 -56.88 -33.44
C ARG A 244 75.60 -57.91 -34.41
N GLN A 245 74.62 -57.56 -35.24
CA GLN A 245 74.08 -58.46 -36.26
C GLN A 245 75.11 -58.71 -37.37
N GLU A 246 75.82 -57.67 -37.82
CA GLU A 246 76.91 -57.81 -38.79
C GLU A 246 78.05 -58.67 -38.26
N LEU A 247 78.50 -58.45 -37.02
CA LEU A 247 79.53 -59.26 -36.39
C LEU A 247 79.12 -60.72 -36.32
N LYS A 248 77.88 -61.02 -35.89
CA LYS A 248 77.34 -62.38 -35.91
C LYS A 248 77.32 -62.98 -37.32
N ALA A 249 77.01 -62.20 -38.35
CA ALA A 249 77.04 -62.67 -39.73
C ALA A 249 78.47 -62.96 -40.22
N ARG A 250 79.43 -62.10 -39.88
CA ARG A 250 80.87 -62.28 -40.17
C ARG A 250 81.45 -63.49 -39.44
N GLU A 251 81.13 -63.67 -38.17
CA GLU A 251 81.53 -64.87 -37.40
C GLU A 251 80.98 -66.14 -38.03
N LYS A 252 79.70 -66.14 -38.44
CA LYS A 252 79.10 -67.29 -39.15
C LYS A 252 79.80 -67.58 -40.48
N SER A 253 80.11 -66.55 -41.28
CA SER A 253 80.80 -66.75 -42.56
C SER A 253 82.24 -67.24 -42.38
N GLN A 254 82.97 -66.71 -41.38
CA GLN A 254 84.30 -67.20 -41.00
C GLN A 254 84.25 -68.65 -40.49
N ALA A 255 83.28 -69.00 -39.64
CA ALA A 255 83.10 -70.37 -39.16
C ALA A 255 82.81 -71.34 -40.31
N GLN A 256 81.99 -70.93 -41.30
CA GLN A 256 81.73 -71.71 -42.51
C GLN A 256 82.99 -71.86 -43.38
N MET A 257 83.77 -70.80 -43.58
CA MET A 257 85.05 -70.85 -44.28
C MET A 257 86.04 -71.80 -43.59
N LEU A 258 86.18 -71.70 -42.27
CA LEU A 258 87.02 -72.60 -41.47
C LEU A 258 86.57 -74.06 -41.60
N TYR A 259 85.27 -74.33 -41.61
CA TYR A 259 84.73 -75.66 -41.83
C TYR A 259 85.09 -76.19 -43.22
N LYS A 260 84.96 -75.37 -44.28
CA LYS A 260 85.36 -75.74 -45.65
C LYS A 260 86.86 -76.04 -45.74
N VAL A 261 87.72 -75.17 -45.20
CA VAL A 261 89.17 -75.38 -45.19
C VAL A 261 89.55 -76.64 -44.41
N LYS A 262 88.94 -76.90 -43.25
CA LYS A 262 89.14 -78.15 -42.50
C LYS A 262 88.73 -79.38 -43.31
N ARG A 263 87.63 -79.31 -44.04
CA ARG A 263 87.16 -80.40 -44.91
C ARG A 263 88.12 -80.61 -46.09
N GLU A 264 88.56 -79.56 -46.75
CA GLU A 264 89.54 -79.63 -47.84
C GLU A 264 90.88 -80.20 -47.38
N LEU A 265 91.37 -79.77 -46.21
CA LEU A 265 92.58 -80.33 -45.59
C LEU A 265 92.40 -81.83 -45.33
N ARG A 266 91.26 -82.23 -44.75
CA ARG A 266 90.94 -83.66 -44.54
C ARG A 266 90.91 -84.43 -45.86
N SER A 267 90.27 -83.90 -46.90
CA SER A 267 90.26 -84.52 -48.23
C SER A 267 91.65 -84.61 -48.86
N LYS A 268 92.53 -83.61 -48.67
CA LYS A 268 93.92 -83.67 -49.13
C LYS A 268 94.71 -84.75 -48.39
N MET A 269 94.62 -84.79 -47.06
CA MET A 269 95.26 -85.84 -46.26
C MET A 269 94.75 -87.23 -46.63
N GLU A 270 93.46 -87.39 -46.88
CA GLU A 270 92.88 -88.67 -47.31
C GLU A 270 93.42 -89.11 -48.67
N LYS A 271 93.56 -88.18 -49.63
CA LYS A 271 94.22 -88.46 -50.91
C LYS A 271 95.70 -88.80 -50.76
N GLU A 272 96.44 -88.08 -49.92
CA GLU A 272 97.86 -88.39 -49.64
C GLU A 272 98.01 -89.77 -48.99
N ILE A 273 97.14 -90.13 -48.03
CA ILE A 273 97.10 -91.46 -47.42
C ILE A 273 96.78 -92.52 -48.48
N GLN A 274 95.79 -92.30 -49.35
CA GLN A 274 95.46 -93.22 -50.45
C GLN A 274 96.62 -93.37 -51.44
N GLN A 275 97.34 -92.29 -51.76
CA GLN A 275 98.54 -92.33 -52.60
C GLN A 275 99.66 -93.13 -51.93
N LEU A 276 99.93 -92.90 -50.64
CA LEU A 276 100.92 -93.66 -49.88
C LEU A 276 100.53 -95.15 -49.81
N GLN A 277 99.26 -95.47 -49.58
CA GLN A 277 98.75 -96.84 -49.61
C GLN A 277 98.93 -97.48 -50.98
N TYR A 278 98.61 -96.77 -52.07
CA TYR A 278 98.82 -97.23 -53.45
C TYR A 278 100.30 -97.52 -53.74
N MET A 279 101.21 -96.65 -53.30
CA MET A 279 102.66 -96.86 -53.44
C MET A 279 103.16 -98.06 -52.64
N ILE A 280 102.61 -98.32 -51.45
CA ILE A 280 102.94 -99.52 -50.67
C ILE A 280 102.49 -100.77 -51.43
N THR A 281 101.23 -100.82 -51.88
CA THR A 281 100.70 -101.99 -52.61
C THR A 281 101.43 -102.25 -53.94
N GLN A 282 101.81 -101.21 -54.68
CA GLN A 282 102.56 -101.37 -55.94
C GLN A 282 103.98 -101.91 -55.71
N ASN A 283 104.66 -101.50 -54.63
CA ASN A 283 105.99 -102.02 -54.31
C ASN A 283 105.93 -103.46 -53.80
N ASP A 284 104.88 -103.84 -53.06
CA ASP A 284 104.71 -105.20 -52.54
C ASP A 284 104.28 -106.18 -53.65
N ASP A 285 103.46 -105.77 -54.62
CA ASP A 285 103.11 -106.60 -55.78
C ASP A 285 104.38 -106.95 -56.58
N ASP A 286 105.25 -105.96 -56.84
CA ASP A 286 106.52 -106.16 -57.56
C ASP A 286 107.55 -107.00 -56.75
N ALA A 287 107.55 -106.89 -55.42
CA ALA A 287 108.42 -107.68 -54.55
C ALA A 287 107.95 -109.14 -54.45
N PHE A 288 106.65 -109.37 -54.26
CA PHE A 288 106.06 -110.71 -54.14
C PHE A 288 106.26 -111.53 -55.43
N PHE A 289 106.04 -110.96 -56.61
CA PHE A 289 106.29 -111.67 -57.87
C PHE A 289 107.78 -111.94 -58.11
N ARG A 290 108.68 -111.01 -57.73
CA ARG A 290 110.13 -111.23 -57.86
C ARG A 290 110.68 -112.26 -56.87
N GLU A 291 110.12 -112.35 -55.67
CA GLU A 291 110.50 -113.35 -54.66
C GLU A 291 110.03 -114.76 -55.07
N LEU A 292 108.83 -114.88 -55.66
CA LEU A 292 108.33 -116.13 -56.23
C LEU A 292 109.11 -116.57 -57.48
N GLU A 293 109.58 -115.62 -58.30
CA GLU A 293 110.52 -115.88 -59.40
C GLU A 293 111.90 -116.33 -58.89
N ALA A 294 112.39 -115.74 -57.80
CA ALA A 294 113.64 -116.15 -57.16
C ALA A 294 113.55 -117.57 -56.58
N GLU A 295 112.46 -117.93 -55.91
CA GLU A 295 112.22 -119.30 -55.44
C GLU A 295 112.13 -120.33 -56.59
N ARG A 296 111.49 -119.96 -57.72
CA ARG A 296 111.50 -120.79 -58.94
C ARG A 296 112.90 -120.95 -59.52
N PHE A 297 113.72 -119.90 -59.46
CA PHE A 297 115.09 -119.93 -59.93
C PHE A 297 115.99 -120.78 -59.02
N GLU A 298 115.85 -120.66 -57.69
CA GLU A 298 116.52 -121.53 -56.71
C GLU A 298 116.16 -123.01 -56.91
N SER A 299 114.88 -123.31 -57.11
CA SER A 299 114.42 -124.68 -57.38
C SER A 299 115.08 -125.26 -58.65
N ARG A 300 115.31 -124.44 -59.68
CA ARG A 300 116.06 -124.83 -60.89
C ARG A 300 117.56 -125.04 -60.63
N LEU A 301 118.16 -124.22 -59.78
CA LEU A 301 119.56 -124.36 -59.35
C LEU A 301 119.79 -125.62 -58.51
N HIS A 302 118.86 -125.97 -57.62
CA HIS A 302 118.91 -127.20 -56.82
C HIS A 302 118.73 -128.47 -57.68
N LEU A 303 117.97 -128.39 -58.78
CA LEU A 303 117.88 -129.47 -59.77
C LEU A 303 119.18 -129.63 -60.60
N ALA A 304 119.94 -128.56 -60.75
CA ALA A 304 121.25 -128.55 -61.38
C ALA A 304 122.36 -128.96 -60.39
N SER A 305 122.18 -130.10 -59.73
CA SER A 305 123.21 -130.70 -58.89
C SER A 305 124.15 -131.58 -59.74
N PHE A 306 125.37 -131.08 -59.90
CA PHE A 306 126.65 -131.81 -59.96
C PHE A 306 126.72 -133.15 -60.72
N GLN A 307 127.37 -133.14 -61.88
CA GLN A 307 128.27 -134.23 -62.31
C GLN A 307 129.71 -133.83 -62.01
N TYR A 308 130.22 -134.16 -60.81
CA TYR A 308 131.65 -134.15 -60.52
C TYR A 308 132.22 -135.56 -60.72
N SER A 309 133.11 -135.66 -61.70
CA SER A 309 134.19 -136.64 -61.94
C SER A 309 134.12 -138.07 -61.36
N LYS A 310 134.33 -139.06 -62.24
CA LYS A 310 135.30 -140.18 -62.15
C LYS A 310 134.96 -141.26 -63.20
N ASN A 311 135.79 -141.57 -64.19
CA ASN A 311 137.04 -142.36 -64.14
C ASN A 311 137.42 -142.71 -65.62
N PRO A 312 138.47 -143.51 -65.89
CA PRO A 312 139.91 -143.30 -65.69
C PRO A 312 140.67 -143.55 -67.03
N PHE A 313 142.01 -143.50 -67.05
CA PHE A 313 142.79 -143.68 -68.27
C PHE A 313 142.76 -145.13 -68.83
N LEU A 314 141.76 -145.41 -69.68
CA LEU A 314 141.73 -146.26 -70.89
C LEU A 314 140.33 -146.21 -71.49
#